data_AF-A0A840PZA7-F1
#
_entry.id   AF-A0A840PZA7-F1
#
_cell.length_a   1.000
_cell.length_b   1.000
_cell.length_c   1.000
_cell.angle_alpha   90.00
_cell.angle_beta   90.00
_cell.angle_gamma   90.00
#
_symmetry.space_group_name_H-M   'P 1'
#
loop_
_entity.id
_entity.type
_entity.pdbx_description
1 polymer ?
#
loop_
_entity_poly.entity_id
_entity_poly.type
_entity_poly.pdbx_seq_one_letter_code
_entity_poly.pdbx_strand_id
1 'polypeptide(L)'
;MDDLSSETRERLNRLEHKAPGDQIKKGAADLRLLAEAHAQCSNDDAMLVTHEMIISYEPFSPDPYFLDVPAAAPNILHGRDEWEIDLSQWDKDIEAPEHEGSTATGQHVLTCARSQPPAVTEIVDLLNRSSQPGQLALGQNPYRTDTARHDVHCD
;
A
#
# COMPACT_ATOMS: atom_id res chain seq x y z
N MET A 1 -22.04 4.62 -1.19
CA MET A 1 -21.53 3.53 -2.01
C MET A 1 -21.16 4.16 -3.33
N ASP A 2 -19.90 4.60 -3.44
CA ASP A 2 -19.41 5.23 -4.65
C ASP A 2 -19.28 4.20 -5.76
N ASP A 3 -19.81 4.58 -6.91
CA ASP A 3 -19.73 3.78 -8.12
C ASP A 3 -18.28 3.84 -8.65
N LEU A 4 -17.67 2.69 -8.97
CA LEU A 4 -16.30 2.65 -9.50
C LEU A 4 -16.21 3.51 -10.77
N SER A 5 -15.17 4.35 -10.89
CA SER A 5 -14.99 5.16 -12.11
C SER A 5 -14.90 4.28 -13.36
N SER A 6 -15.32 4.80 -14.51
CA SER A 6 -15.22 4.09 -15.80
C SER A 6 -13.78 3.68 -16.10
N GLU A 7 -12.81 4.54 -15.81
CA GLU A 7 -11.39 4.24 -15.95
C GLU A 7 -10.95 3.06 -15.07
N THR A 8 -11.38 3.03 -13.81
CA THR A 8 -11.08 1.92 -12.89
C THR A 8 -11.64 0.61 -13.42
N ARG A 9 -12.89 0.62 -13.90
CA ARG A 9 -13.54 -0.55 -14.50
C ARG A 9 -12.78 -1.05 -15.72
N GLU A 10 -12.37 -0.15 -16.62
CA GLU A 10 -11.59 -0.53 -17.80
C GLU A 10 -10.23 -1.10 -17.44
N ARG A 11 -9.53 -0.53 -16.43
CA ARG A 11 -8.27 -1.07 -15.91
C ARG A 11 -8.47 -2.49 -15.36
N LEU A 12 -9.49 -2.71 -14.54
CA LEU A 12 -9.82 -4.04 -13.99
C LEU A 12 -10.19 -5.04 -15.09
N ASN A 13 -10.97 -4.65 -16.09
CA ASN A 13 -11.32 -5.51 -17.23
C ASN A 13 -10.07 -5.93 -18.03
N ARG A 14 -9.09 -5.03 -18.20
CA ARG A 14 -7.82 -5.38 -18.86
C ARG A 14 -6.98 -6.36 -18.04
N LEU A 15 -7.02 -6.25 -16.71
CA LEU A 15 -6.36 -7.19 -15.82
C LEU A 15 -7.00 -8.58 -15.90
N GLU A 16 -8.34 -8.63 -15.87
CA GLU A 16 -9.10 -9.88 -15.99
C GLU A 16 -8.82 -10.59 -17.32
N HIS A 17 -8.84 -9.87 -18.44
CA HIS A 17 -8.67 -10.47 -19.76
C HIS A 17 -7.30 -11.13 -19.99
N LYS A 18 -6.26 -10.68 -19.26
CA LYS A 18 -4.87 -11.14 -19.43
C LYS A 18 -4.46 -12.19 -18.39
N ALA A 19 -5.28 -12.45 -17.38
CA ALA A 19 -4.94 -13.33 -16.26
C ALA A 19 -5.58 -14.72 -16.41
N PRO A 20 -4.89 -15.79 -15.99
CA PRO A 20 -5.48 -17.10 -15.75
C PRO A 20 -6.66 -17.05 -14.75
N GLY A 21 -7.64 -17.96 -14.89
CA GLY A 21 -8.87 -17.94 -14.10
C GLY A 21 -8.69 -18.13 -12.59
N ASP A 22 -7.65 -18.85 -12.17
CA ASP A 22 -7.22 -18.98 -10.77
C ASP A 22 -6.61 -17.67 -10.23
N GLN A 23 -5.81 -16.97 -11.05
CA GLN A 23 -5.29 -15.65 -10.69
C GLN A 23 -6.39 -14.59 -10.58
N ILE A 24 -7.41 -14.63 -11.45
CA ILE A 24 -8.59 -13.75 -11.34
C ILE A 24 -9.31 -13.97 -10.01
N LYS A 25 -9.51 -15.25 -9.62
CA LYS A 25 -10.16 -15.59 -8.34
C LYS A 25 -9.34 -15.11 -7.15
N LYS A 26 -8.02 -15.32 -7.17
CA LYS A 26 -7.11 -14.86 -6.12
C LYS A 26 -7.15 -13.33 -6.02
N GLY A 27 -6.93 -12.62 -7.13
CA GLY A 27 -6.96 -11.16 -7.13
C GLY A 27 -8.31 -10.56 -6.73
N ALA A 28 -9.43 -11.19 -7.10
CA ALA A 28 -10.74 -10.77 -6.63
C ALA A 28 -10.97 -11.04 -5.13
N ALA A 29 -10.37 -12.08 -4.56
CA ALA A 29 -10.40 -12.33 -3.12
C ALA A 29 -9.56 -11.28 -2.38
N ASP A 30 -8.36 -11.00 -2.88
CA ASP A 30 -7.43 -10.02 -2.30
C ASP A 30 -8.01 -8.60 -2.36
N LEU A 31 -8.63 -8.21 -3.48
CA LEU A 31 -9.31 -6.92 -3.60
C LEU A 31 -10.52 -6.80 -2.66
N ARG A 32 -11.28 -7.88 -2.45
CA ARG A 32 -12.37 -7.88 -1.46
C ARG A 32 -11.85 -7.67 -0.05
N LEU A 33 -10.73 -8.30 0.29
CA LEU A 33 -10.09 -8.16 1.59
C LEU A 33 -9.63 -6.71 1.82
N LEU A 34 -9.00 -6.08 0.84
CA LEU A 34 -8.64 -4.65 0.90
C LEU A 34 -9.89 -3.77 1.04
N ALA A 35 -10.93 -4.00 0.24
CA ALA A 35 -12.16 -3.23 0.31
C ALA A 35 -12.87 -3.37 1.67
N GLU A 36 -12.84 -4.57 2.24
CA GLU A 36 -13.38 -4.85 3.58
C GLU A 36 -12.58 -4.14 4.67
N ALA A 37 -11.26 -4.19 4.62
CA ALA A 37 -10.39 -3.49 5.57
C ALA A 37 -10.57 -1.96 5.48
N HIS A 38 -10.61 -1.41 4.27
CA HIS A 38 -10.86 0.02 4.05
C HIS A 38 -12.22 0.46 4.61
N ALA A 39 -13.28 -0.33 4.38
CA ALA A 39 -14.62 -0.03 4.90
C ALA A 39 -14.75 -0.14 6.43
N GLN A 40 -13.87 -0.91 7.09
CA GLN A 40 -13.87 -1.09 8.55
C GLN A 40 -12.90 -0.16 9.29
N CYS A 41 -11.94 0.44 8.60
CA CYS A 41 -10.99 1.35 9.23
C CYS A 41 -11.65 2.69 9.58
N SER A 42 -11.13 3.35 10.61
CA SER A 42 -11.53 4.70 11.04
C SER A 42 -10.51 5.75 10.60
N ASN A 43 -9.62 5.40 9.66
CA ASN A 43 -8.63 6.30 9.11
C ASN A 43 -9.21 6.96 7.84
N ASP A 44 -9.74 8.16 8.00
CA ASP A 44 -10.41 8.90 6.92
C ASP A 44 -9.47 9.29 5.76
N ASP A 45 -8.16 9.30 6.01
CA ASP A 45 -7.12 9.62 5.02
C ASP A 45 -6.61 8.36 4.29
N ALA A 46 -7.05 7.15 4.70
CA ALA A 46 -6.72 5.92 4.00
C ALA A 46 -7.50 5.83 2.67
N MET A 47 -6.80 5.51 1.59
CA MET A 47 -7.36 5.44 0.25
C MET A 47 -7.19 4.04 -0.35
N LEU A 48 -8.28 3.47 -0.85
CA LEU A 48 -8.25 2.24 -1.64
C LEU A 48 -7.99 2.54 -3.12
N VAL A 49 -6.80 2.18 -3.60
CA VAL A 49 -6.40 2.29 -5.01
C VAL A 49 -6.68 0.96 -5.71
N THR A 50 -7.95 0.73 -6.06
CA THR A 50 -8.46 -0.55 -6.57
C THR A 50 -7.73 -1.12 -7.80
N HIS A 51 -7.25 -0.26 -8.69
CA HIS A 51 -6.56 -0.70 -9.91
C HIS A 51 -5.10 -1.08 -9.69
N GLU A 52 -4.49 -0.59 -8.61
CA GLU A 52 -3.15 -1.01 -8.17
C GLU A 52 -3.23 -2.14 -7.13
N MET A 53 -4.44 -2.40 -6.62
CA MET A 53 -4.71 -3.35 -5.53
C MET A 53 -3.92 -3.00 -4.26
N ILE A 54 -4.03 -1.75 -3.83
CA ILE A 54 -3.32 -1.20 -2.66
C ILE A 54 -4.28 -0.41 -1.78
N ILE A 55 -4.12 -0.45 -0.46
CA ILE A 55 -4.58 0.62 0.43
C ILE A 55 -3.36 1.48 0.77
N SER A 56 -3.47 2.78 0.53
CA SER A 56 -2.43 3.75 0.84
C SER A 56 -2.89 4.70 1.94
N TYR A 57 -1.99 5.11 2.82
CA TYR A 57 -2.19 6.17 3.78
C TYR A 57 -1.02 7.14 3.70
N GLU A 58 -1.34 8.39 3.38
CA GLU A 58 -0.39 9.48 3.30
C GLU A 58 -0.85 10.61 4.25
N PRO A 59 -0.21 10.78 5.43
CA PRO A 59 -0.50 11.92 6.30
C PRO A 59 -0.11 13.23 5.60
N PHE A 60 -1.00 14.21 5.64
CA PHE A 60 -0.61 15.58 5.31
C PHE A 60 0.46 16.08 6.30
N SER A 61 1.52 16.71 5.76
CA SER A 61 2.63 17.35 6.48
C SER A 61 2.31 17.72 7.94
N PRO A 62 3.14 17.34 8.93
CA PRO A 62 4.60 17.31 8.82
C PRO A 62 5.26 15.93 8.73
N ASP A 63 4.52 14.82 8.80
CA ASP A 63 5.12 13.49 8.76
C ASP A 63 5.57 13.14 7.33
N PRO A 64 6.86 12.84 7.10
CA PRO A 64 7.37 12.53 5.78
C PRO A 64 7.17 11.05 5.43
N TYR A 65 6.26 10.33 6.09
CA TYR A 65 6.12 8.87 5.92
C TYR A 65 4.76 8.53 5.35
N PHE A 66 4.71 7.55 4.45
CA PHE A 66 3.48 6.97 3.93
C PHE A 66 3.50 5.46 4.08
N LEU A 67 2.31 4.88 4.15
CA LEU A 67 2.09 3.45 4.34
C LEU A 67 1.31 2.91 3.15
N ASP A 68 1.85 1.88 2.51
CA ASP A 68 1.16 1.12 1.48
C ASP A 68 0.97 -0.34 1.93
N VAL A 69 -0.21 -0.88 1.66
CA VAL A 69 -0.54 -2.30 1.85
C VAL A 69 -0.95 -2.89 0.50
N PRO A 70 0.02 -3.21 -0.38
CA PRO A 70 -0.27 -3.86 -1.64
C PRO A 70 -0.65 -5.33 -1.46
N ALA A 71 -1.73 -5.72 -2.14
CA ALA A 71 -2.05 -7.12 -2.33
C ALA A 71 -1.08 -7.79 -3.31
N ALA A 72 -1.00 -9.12 -3.18
CA ALA A 72 -0.44 -9.97 -4.21
C ALA A 72 -1.20 -9.71 -5.53
N ALA A 73 -0.48 -9.29 -6.56
CA ALA A 73 -0.99 -8.99 -7.88
C ALA A 73 -0.08 -9.65 -8.92
N PRO A 74 -0.14 -10.98 -9.09
CA PRO A 74 0.77 -11.74 -9.97
C PRO A 74 0.53 -11.49 -11.48
N ASN A 75 -0.26 -10.47 -11.82
CA ASN A 75 -0.52 -10.07 -13.19
C ASN A 75 0.53 -9.08 -13.70
N ILE A 76 0.49 -8.86 -15.02
CA ILE A 76 1.53 -8.15 -15.80
C ILE A 76 1.75 -6.68 -15.36
N LEU A 77 0.81 -6.05 -14.65
CA LEU A 77 0.97 -4.63 -14.28
C LEU A 77 1.93 -4.41 -13.10
N HIS A 78 1.97 -5.35 -12.16
CA HIS A 78 2.73 -5.15 -10.92
C HIS A 78 3.65 -6.32 -10.54
N GLY A 79 3.42 -7.53 -11.07
CA GLY A 79 4.34 -8.66 -10.89
C GLY A 79 4.62 -9.04 -9.44
N ARG A 80 3.67 -8.75 -8.52
CA ARG A 80 3.81 -9.03 -7.09
C ARG A 80 3.24 -10.41 -6.78
N ASP A 81 4.10 -11.34 -6.41
CA ASP A 81 3.68 -12.70 -6.05
C ASP A 81 3.23 -12.81 -4.59
N GLU A 82 3.65 -11.85 -3.76
CA GLU A 82 3.42 -11.78 -2.32
C GLU A 82 2.62 -10.54 -1.93
N TRP A 83 2.03 -10.59 -0.74
CA TRP A 83 1.49 -9.40 -0.07
C TRP A 83 2.64 -8.62 0.54
N GLU A 84 2.56 -7.30 0.53
CA GLU A 84 3.56 -6.47 1.19
C GLU A 84 2.88 -5.45 2.10
N ILE A 85 3.61 -5.04 3.13
CA ILE A 85 3.33 -3.86 3.95
C ILE A 85 4.58 -3.00 3.83
N ASP A 86 4.45 -1.83 3.21
CA ASP A 86 5.55 -0.94 2.92
C ASP A 86 5.37 0.38 3.67
N LEU A 87 6.36 0.72 4.49
CA LEU A 87 6.50 2.02 5.11
C LEU A 87 7.64 2.74 4.40
N SER A 88 7.32 3.85 3.77
CA SER A 88 8.25 4.60 2.95
C SER A 88 8.31 6.05 3.41
N GLN A 89 9.45 6.69 3.20
CA GLN A 89 9.67 8.09 3.54
C GLN A 89 9.68 8.94 2.28
N TRP A 90 8.77 9.91 2.16
CA TRP A 90 8.83 10.98 1.17
C TRP A 90 10.22 11.64 1.17
N ASP A 91 10.88 11.57 0.02
CA ASP A 91 12.05 12.41 -0.22
C ASP A 91 11.52 13.80 -0.59
N LYS A 92 11.71 14.77 0.29
CA LYS A 92 11.50 16.17 -0.10
C LYS A 92 12.67 16.49 -1.01
N ASP A 93 12.45 16.50 -2.31
CA ASP A 93 13.38 17.16 -3.25
C ASP A 93 13.44 18.65 -2.88
N ILE A 94 14.33 18.99 -1.95
CA ILE A 94 14.53 20.36 -1.43
C ILE A 94 15.01 21.30 -2.56
N GLU A 95 15.45 20.76 -3.70
CA GLU A 95 16.05 21.54 -4.79
C GLU A 95 15.15 21.77 -6.02
N ALA A 96 13.93 21.21 -6.10
CA ALA A 96 13.07 21.38 -7.27
C ALA A 96 11.65 21.87 -6.91
N PRO A 97 11.45 23.18 -6.68
CA PRO A 97 10.17 23.74 -6.22
C PRO A 97 9.02 23.71 -7.26
N GLU A 98 9.17 23.03 -8.41
CA GLU A 98 8.30 23.23 -9.59
C GLU A 98 7.80 21.94 -10.25
N HIS A 99 7.94 20.78 -9.61
CA HIS A 99 7.33 19.56 -10.12
C HIS A 99 6.07 19.21 -9.34
N GLU A 100 4.91 19.61 -9.89
CA GLU A 100 3.54 19.15 -9.56
C GLU A 100 3.33 17.65 -9.86
N GLY A 101 4.37 16.86 -9.69
CA GLY A 101 4.42 15.42 -9.94
C GLY A 101 5.55 14.80 -9.15
N SER A 102 5.72 15.24 -7.89
CA SER A 102 6.59 14.58 -6.91
C SER A 102 6.16 13.12 -6.86
N THR A 103 6.91 12.29 -7.57
CA THR A 103 6.73 10.86 -7.54
C THR A 103 7.23 10.43 -6.17
N ALA A 104 6.46 9.58 -5.50
CA ALA A 104 6.86 8.93 -4.25
C ALA A 104 8.07 8.02 -4.49
N THR A 105 9.23 8.58 -4.86
CA THR A 105 10.51 7.88 -4.95
C THR A 105 11.15 7.81 -3.57
N GLY A 106 10.32 7.69 -2.54
CA GLY A 106 10.73 7.70 -1.16
C GLY A 106 11.66 6.55 -0.82
N GLN A 107 12.52 6.74 0.17
CA GLN A 107 13.33 5.65 0.68
C GLN A 107 12.41 4.67 1.43
N HIS A 108 12.38 3.40 1.00
CA HIS A 108 11.74 2.33 1.76
C HIS A 108 12.38 2.25 3.15
N VAL A 109 11.58 2.46 4.19
CA VAL A 109 12.01 2.40 5.60
C VAL A 109 11.85 0.97 6.12
N LEU A 110 10.73 0.34 5.77
CA LEU A 110 10.42 -1.04 6.13
C LEU A 110 9.52 -1.65 5.07
N THR A 111 9.92 -2.80 4.55
CA THR A 111 9.06 -3.63 3.70
C THR A 111 8.91 -5.00 4.35
N CYS A 112 7.67 -5.41 4.53
CA CYS A 112 7.29 -6.66 5.17
C CYS A 112 6.50 -7.51 4.18
N ALA A 113 7.13 -8.57 3.68
CA ALA A 113 6.54 -9.45 2.69
C ALA A 113 5.86 -10.67 3.35
N ARG A 114 4.70 -11.05 2.84
CA ARG A 114 3.89 -12.16 3.34
C ARG A 114 3.43 -13.06 2.19
N SER A 115 3.67 -14.36 2.34
CA SER A 115 3.22 -15.37 1.38
C SER A 115 1.70 -15.62 1.44
N GLN A 116 1.05 -15.20 2.52
CA GLN A 116 -0.40 -15.32 2.74
C GLN A 116 -1.04 -13.93 2.95
N PRO A 117 -2.31 -13.75 2.57
CA PRO A 117 -3.03 -12.52 2.87
C PRO A 117 -3.07 -12.26 4.39
N PRO A 118 -2.81 -11.02 4.84
CA PRO A 118 -3.06 -10.62 6.23
C PRO A 118 -4.55 -10.73 6.56
N ALA A 119 -4.87 -10.91 7.84
CA ALA A 119 -6.27 -10.83 8.27
C ALA A 119 -6.78 -9.38 8.12
N VAL A 120 -8.08 -9.23 7.83
CA VAL A 120 -8.74 -7.90 7.73
C VAL A 120 -8.46 -7.06 8.99
N THR A 121 -8.55 -7.68 10.17
CA THR A 121 -8.31 -7.01 11.46
C THR A 121 -6.88 -6.50 11.60
N GLU A 122 -5.89 -7.20 11.04
CA GLU A 122 -4.49 -6.77 11.08
C GLU A 122 -4.28 -5.50 10.24
N ILE A 123 -4.87 -5.43 9.05
CA ILE A 123 -4.81 -4.24 8.20
C ILE A 123 -5.55 -3.07 8.87
N VAL A 124 -6.76 -3.32 9.40
CA VAL A 124 -7.56 -2.29 10.09
C VAL A 124 -6.79 -1.73 11.28
N ASP A 125 -6.20 -2.59 12.12
CA ASP A 125 -5.41 -2.15 13.27
C ASP A 125 -4.18 -1.35 12.85
N LEU A 126 -3.50 -1.75 11.77
CA LEU A 126 -2.36 -1.02 11.23
C LEU A 126 -2.76 0.38 10.74
N LEU A 127 -3.82 0.48 9.91
CA LEU A 127 -4.32 1.75 9.37
C LEU A 127 -4.84 2.69 10.47
N ASN A 128 -5.50 2.14 11.49
CA ASN A 128 -6.00 2.93 12.61
C ASN A 128 -4.88 3.42 13.53
N ARG A 129 -3.74 2.72 13.58
CA ARG A 129 -2.55 3.18 14.30
C ARG A 129 -1.79 4.22 13.50
N SER A 130 -1.70 4.08 12.18
CA SER A 130 -0.97 5.02 11.33
C SER A 130 -1.58 6.42 11.35
N SER A 131 -2.89 6.56 11.58
CA SER A 131 -3.56 7.85 11.71
C SER A 131 -3.18 8.65 12.97
N GLN A 132 -2.48 8.05 13.92
CA GLN A 132 -2.01 8.77 15.10
C GLN A 132 -0.68 9.48 14.79
N PRO A 133 -0.55 10.78 15.15
CA PRO A 133 0.64 11.56 14.84
C PRO A 133 1.95 10.89 15.29
N GLY A 134 2.94 10.82 14.40
CA GLY A 134 4.26 10.28 14.69
C GLY A 134 4.35 8.75 14.85
N GLN A 135 3.25 7.99 14.73
CA GLN A 135 3.32 6.51 14.82
C GLN A 135 4.12 5.89 13.67
N LEU A 136 4.06 6.48 12.48
CA LEU A 136 4.89 6.05 11.35
C LEU A 136 6.39 6.33 11.59
N ALA A 137 6.72 7.36 12.36
CA ALA A 137 8.10 7.70 12.72
C ALA A 137 8.69 6.80 13.82
N LEU A 138 7.86 6.19 14.69
CA LEU A 138 8.31 5.31 15.77
C LEU A 138 8.83 3.94 15.29
N GLY A 139 8.63 3.60 14.01
CA GLY A 139 9.26 2.43 13.38
C GLY A 139 10.79 2.53 13.30
N GLN A 140 11.36 3.70 13.55
CA GLN A 140 12.80 3.89 13.61
C GLN A 140 13.36 3.47 14.98
N ASN A 141 14.04 2.33 15.01
CA ASN A 141 14.99 2.03 16.07
C ASN A 141 16.17 3.03 15.95
N PRO A 142 16.43 3.91 16.93
CA PRO A 142 17.44 4.97 16.84
C PRO A 142 18.90 4.46 16.75
N TYR A 143 19.11 3.14 16.72
CA TYR A 143 20.43 2.50 16.56
C TYR A 143 20.67 1.90 15.16
N ARG A 144 19.76 2.04 14.20
CA ARG A 144 19.86 1.37 12.89
C ARG A 144 20.35 2.31 11.79
N THR A 145 21.63 2.66 11.85
CA THR A 145 22.35 3.23 10.71
C THR A 145 22.79 2.09 9.79
N ASP A 146 21.90 1.58 8.95
CA ASP A 146 22.36 0.82 7.79
C ASP A 146 21.39 0.99 6.62
N THR A 147 21.89 1.58 5.54
CA THR A 147 21.22 1.83 4.25
C THR A 147 20.94 0.54 3.45
N ALA A 148 20.76 -0.59 4.13
CA ALA A 148 20.40 -1.85 3.51
C ALA A 148 18.88 -1.99 3.51
N ARG A 149 18.28 -2.10 2.32
CA ARG A 149 16.91 -2.61 2.12
C ARG A 149 16.77 -3.88 2.94
N HIS A 150 15.87 -3.88 3.91
CA HIS A 150 15.57 -5.07 4.71
C HIS A 150 14.19 -5.55 4.30
N ASP A 151 14.18 -6.51 3.38
CA ASP A 151 13.00 -7.34 3.13
C ASP A 151 12.85 -8.25 4.36
N VAL A 152 11.87 -7.93 5.22
CA VAL A 152 11.57 -8.76 6.40
C VAL A 152 10.42 -9.69 6.03
N HIS A 153 10.60 -11.00 6.20
CA HIS A 153 9.48 -11.93 6.09
C HIS A 153 8.69 -11.92 7.40
N CYS A 154 7.40 -11.64 7.31
CA CYS A 154 6.51 -11.53 8.47
C CYS A 154 5.52 -12.70 8.45
N ASP A 155 5.86 -13.77 9.16
CA ASP A 155 4.95 -14.89 9.42
C ASP A 155 3.95 -14.56 10.54
#